data_AF-D5XAE2-F1
#
_entry.id   AF-D5XAE2-F1
#
_cell.length_a   1.000
_cell.length_b   1.000
_cell.length_c   1.000
_cell.angle_alpha   90.00
_cell.angle_beta   90.00
_cell.angle_gamma   90.00
#
_symmetry.space_group_name_H-M   'P 1'
#
loop_
_entity.id
_entity.type
_entity.pdbx_description
1 polymer ?
#
loop_
_entity_poly.entity_id
_entity_poly.type
_entity_poly.pdbx_seq_one_letter_code
_entity_poly.pdbx_strand_id
1 'polypeptide(L)'
;MLYLLWGLLVLMAVMGISLGLFYYFKAEYVVDRRVKRMNFPLHDNDPEFRKWFKKEYETQVNRTRKVGKMLFIIEVIWLIIILALFISGSGTLTR
;
A
#
# COMPACT_ATOMS: atom_id res chain seq x y z
N MET A 1 21.97 0.21 21.22
CA MET A 1 21.81 -0.24 19.81
C MET A 1 20.58 -1.11 19.59
N LEU A 2 20.32 -2.13 20.40
CA LEU A 2 19.19 -3.08 20.19
C LEU A 2 17.81 -2.38 20.15
N TYR A 3 17.52 -1.47 21.08
CA TYR A 3 16.23 -0.73 21.09
C TYR A 3 16.06 0.22 19.91
N LEU A 4 17.15 0.77 19.35
CA LEU A 4 17.11 1.58 18.13
C LEU A 4 16.70 0.73 16.92
N LEU A 5 17.23 -0.48 16.82
CA LEU A 5 16.85 -1.46 15.80
C LEU A 5 15.37 -1.85 15.91
N TRP A 6 14.88 -2.13 17.12
CA TRP A 6 13.46 -2.42 17.35
C TRP A 6 12.56 -1.23 16.99
N GLY A 7 12.94 -0.02 17.40
CA GLY A 7 12.21 1.20 17.05
C GLY A 7 12.14 1.43 15.54
N LEU A 8 13.24 1.16 14.81
CA LEU A 8 13.28 1.25 13.36
C LEU A 8 12.36 0.23 12.68
N LEU A 9 12.34 -1.02 13.15
CA LEU A 9 11.47 -2.07 12.60
C LEU A 9 9.99 -1.73 12.78
N VAL A 10 9.60 -1.24 13.95
CA VAL A 10 8.23 -0.79 14.22
C VAL A 10 7.88 0.41 13.32
N LEU A 11 8.78 1.38 13.19
CA LEU A 11 8.57 2.53 12.31
C LEU A 11 8.36 2.10 10.85
N MET A 12 9.19 1.19 10.34
CA MET A 12 9.06 0.66 8.97
C MET A 12 7.71 -0.03 8.77
N ALA A 13 7.27 -0.86 9.72
CA ALA A 13 5.97 -1.53 9.65
C ALA A 13 4.81 -0.52 9.67
N VAL A 14 4.88 0.52 10.50
CA VAL A 14 3.85 1.59 10.54
C VAL A 14 3.82 2.38 9.23
N MET A 15 4.98 2.64 8.61
CA MET A 15 5.04 3.26 7.29
C MET A 15 4.40 2.37 6.21
N GLY A 16 4.67 1.05 6.25
CA GLY A 16 4.04 0.08 5.35
C GLY A 16 2.52 0.01 5.52
N ILE A 17 2.03 -0.02 6.75
CA ILE A 17 0.59 0.06 7.07
C ILE A 17 -0.03 1.33 6.46
N SER A 18 0.62 2.48 6.69
CA SER A 18 0.16 3.77 6.18
C SER A 18 0.12 3.79 4.64
N LEU A 19 1.11 3.17 3.99
CA LEU A 19 1.15 3.02 2.54
C LEU A 19 0.00 2.13 2.04
N GLY A 20 -0.27 0.99 2.70
CA GLY A 20 -1.39 0.12 2.38
C GLY A 20 -2.74 0.85 2.46
N LEU A 21 -2.96 1.61 3.53
CA LEU A 21 -4.15 2.44 3.70
C LEU A 21 -4.26 3.54 2.62
N PHE A 22 -3.14 4.18 2.27
CA PHE A 22 -3.12 5.18 1.21
C PHE A 22 -3.54 4.57 -0.14
N TYR A 23 -2.98 3.42 -0.52
CA TYR A 23 -3.36 2.72 -1.75
C TYR A 23 -4.81 2.23 -1.74
N TYR A 24 -5.38 1.95 -0.56
CA TYR A 24 -6.79 1.58 -0.42
C TYR A 24 -7.74 2.78 -0.54
N PHE A 25 -7.54 3.82 0.27
CA PHE A 25 -8.46 4.97 0.32
C PHE A 25 -8.24 5.99 -0.79
N LYS A 26 -7.02 6.13 -1.29
CA LYS A 26 -6.63 7.08 -2.35
C LYS A 26 -6.23 6.38 -3.64
N ALA A 27 -6.82 5.21 -3.92
CA ALA A 27 -6.58 4.45 -5.15
C ALA A 27 -6.79 5.28 -6.43
N GLU A 28 -7.85 6.09 -6.48
CA GLU A 28 -8.17 6.98 -7.60
C GLU A 28 -7.04 7.98 -7.87
N TYR A 29 -6.48 8.59 -6.82
CA TYR A 29 -5.35 9.50 -6.95
C TYR A 29 -4.09 8.82 -7.53
N VAL A 30 -3.83 7.57 -7.12
CA VAL A 30 -2.70 6.78 -7.63
C VAL A 30 -2.88 6.44 -9.11
N VAL A 31 -4.08 6.03 -9.50
CA VAL A 31 -4.40 5.71 -10.90
C VAL A 31 -4.41 6.97 -11.75
N ASP A 32 -4.97 8.09 -11.28
CA ASP A 32 -4.97 9.38 -11.96
C ASP A 32 -3.56 9.88 -12.27
N ARG A 33 -2.64 9.80 -11.29
CA ARG A 33 -1.23 10.14 -11.55
C ARG A 33 -0.63 9.28 -12.66
N ARG A 34 -0.97 7.99 -12.70
CA ARG A 34 -0.47 7.07 -13.72
C ARG A 34 -1.06 7.40 -15.09
N VAL A 35 -2.35 7.65 -15.16
CA VAL A 35 -3.06 8.04 -16.39
C VAL A 35 -2.53 9.37 -16.94
N LYS A 36 -2.38 10.40 -16.09
CA LYS A 36 -1.83 11.71 -16.50
C LYS A 36 -0.43 11.60 -17.11
N ARG A 37 0.38 10.64 -16.66
CA ARG A 37 1.70 10.38 -17.25
C ARG A 37 1.64 9.71 -18.62
N MET A 38 0.57 9.00 -18.95
CA MET A 38 0.48 8.29 -20.22
C MET A 38 0.14 9.20 -21.40
N ASN A 39 -0.28 10.45 -21.15
CA ASN A 39 -0.50 11.51 -22.15
C ASN A 39 -1.14 10.93 -23.44
N PHE A 40 -2.45 10.69 -23.42
CA PHE A 40 -3.22 10.13 -24.55
C PHE A 40 -3.96 11.21 -25.36
N PRO A 41 -3.29 12.11 -26.10
CA PRO A 41 -3.94 13.19 -26.84
C PRO A 41 -4.71 12.72 -28.09
N LEU A 42 -4.56 11.46 -28.52
CA LEU A 42 -5.04 11.00 -29.84
C LEU A 42 -6.42 10.33 -29.84
N HIS A 43 -7.01 10.02 -28.69
CA HIS A 43 -8.25 9.23 -28.62
C HIS A 43 -9.40 9.89 -27.83
N ASP A 44 -9.25 11.15 -27.44
CA ASP A 44 -10.30 11.87 -26.71
C ASP A 44 -11.58 12.09 -27.53
N ASN A 45 -11.54 11.96 -28.86
CA ASN A 45 -12.71 12.16 -29.72
C ASN A 45 -13.51 10.89 -30.01
N ASP A 46 -12.99 9.70 -29.69
CA ASP A 46 -13.66 8.42 -29.94
C ASP A 46 -14.58 8.03 -28.75
N PRO A 47 -15.91 7.94 -28.95
CA PRO A 47 -16.84 7.57 -27.89
C PRO A 47 -16.72 6.11 -27.44
N GLU A 48 -16.26 5.19 -28.29
CA GLU A 48 -16.01 3.79 -27.90
C GLU A 48 -14.76 3.69 -27.03
N PHE A 49 -13.69 4.38 -27.42
CA PHE A 49 -12.48 4.49 -26.60
C PHE A 49 -12.78 5.05 -25.22
N ARG A 50 -13.58 6.13 -25.11
CA ARG A 50 -13.95 6.71 -23.80
C ARG A 50 -14.71 5.74 -22.91
N LYS A 51 -15.64 4.95 -23.46
CA LYS A 51 -16.36 3.91 -22.70
C LYS A 51 -15.43 2.82 -22.21
N TRP A 52 -14.55 2.33 -23.09
CA TRP A 52 -13.55 1.33 -22.73
C TRP A 52 -12.59 1.85 -21.65
N PHE A 53 -12.05 3.07 -21.84
CA PHE A 53 -11.10 3.70 -20.94
C PHE A 53 -11.68 3.88 -19.54
N LYS A 54 -12.94 4.33 -19.44
CA LYS A 54 -13.63 4.44 -18.15
C LYS A 54 -13.71 3.09 -17.42
N LYS A 55 -14.06 2.02 -18.13
CA LYS A 55 -14.15 0.66 -17.55
C LYS A 55 -12.78 0.14 -17.12
N GLU A 56 -11.74 0.38 -17.91
CA GLU A 56 -10.37 0.00 -17.55
C GLU A 56 -9.87 0.82 -16.35
N TYR A 57 -10.16 2.12 -16.31
CA TYR A 57 -9.86 2.99 -15.18
C TYR A 57 -10.48 2.46 -13.87
N GLU A 58 -11.78 2.18 -13.87
CA GLU A 58 -12.48 1.61 -12.71
C GLU A 58 -11.87 0.26 -12.28
N THR A 59 -11.45 -0.56 -13.26
CA THR A 59 -10.77 -1.83 -13.02
C THR A 59 -9.41 -1.62 -12.34
N GLN A 60 -8.61 -0.64 -12.81
CA GLN A 60 -7.31 -0.30 -12.23
C GLN A 60 -7.44 0.28 -10.82
N VAL A 61 -8.47 1.10 -10.57
CA VAL A 61 -8.79 1.61 -9.22
C VAL A 61 -9.11 0.44 -8.29
N ASN A 62 -9.99 -0.47 -8.70
CA ASN A 62 -10.34 -1.65 -7.90
C ASN A 62 -9.14 -2.57 -7.64
N ARG A 63 -8.26 -2.77 -8.62
CA ARG A 63 -7.00 -3.51 -8.44
C ARG A 63 -6.09 -2.82 -7.43
N THR A 64 -5.94 -1.50 -7.53
CA THR A 64 -5.12 -0.70 -6.61
C THR A 64 -5.65 -0.78 -5.19
N ARG A 65 -6.98 -0.74 -5.00
CA ARG A 65 -7.63 -0.98 -3.70
C ARG A 65 -7.29 -2.37 -3.16
N LYS A 66 -7.41 -3.42 -3.97
CA LYS A 66 -7.07 -4.79 -3.56
C LYS A 66 -5.61 -4.91 -3.12
N VAL A 67 -4.68 -4.30 -3.87
CA VAL A 67 -3.26 -4.26 -3.51
C VAL A 67 -3.04 -3.52 -2.19
N GLY A 68 -3.66 -2.35 -2.00
CA GLY A 68 -3.57 -1.59 -0.75
C GLY A 68 -4.07 -2.40 0.46
N LYS A 69 -5.20 -3.11 0.32
CA LYS A 69 -5.72 -4.01 1.35
C LYS A 69 -4.74 -5.15 1.67
N MET A 70 -4.14 -5.75 0.64
CA MET A 70 -3.17 -6.84 0.81
C MET A 70 -1.91 -6.35 1.53
N LEU A 71 -1.36 -5.21 1.12
CA LEU A 71 -0.23 -4.55 1.79
C LEU A 71 -0.53 -4.28 3.26
N PHE A 72 -1.69 -3.71 3.55
CA PHE A 72 -2.11 -3.45 4.93
C PHE A 72 -2.12 -4.73 5.78
N ILE A 73 -2.70 -5.83 5.29
CA ILE A 73 -2.77 -7.10 6.01
C ILE A 73 -1.36 -7.64 6.27
N ILE A 74 -0.50 -7.65 5.26
CA ILE A 74 0.87 -8.15 5.38
C ILE A 74 1.65 -7.35 6.44
N GLU A 75 1.55 -6.03 6.41
CA GLU A 75 2.28 -5.15 7.34
C GLU A 75 1.75 -5.25 8.78
N VAL A 76 0.44 -5.46 8.96
CA VAL A 76 -0.13 -5.75 10.30
C VAL A 76 0.39 -7.09 10.85
N ILE A 77 0.43 -8.15 10.03
CA ILE A 77 1.00 -9.44 10.43
C ILE A 77 2.48 -9.27 10.78
N TRP A 78 3.22 -8.52 9.98
CA TRP A 78 4.63 -8.25 10.22
C TRP A 78 4.86 -7.49 11.53
N LEU A 79 4.05 -6.48 11.84
CA LEU A 79 4.09 -5.77 13.11
C LEU A 79 3.85 -6.70 14.30
N ILE A 80 2.88 -7.62 14.20
CA ILE A 80 2.61 -8.62 15.25
C ILE A 80 3.84 -9.49 15.49
N ILE A 81 4.52 -9.95 14.43
CA ILE A 81 5.74 -10.75 14.54
C ILE A 81 6.86 -9.96 15.23
N ILE A 82 7.08 -8.70 14.84
CA ILE A 82 8.09 -7.83 15.47
C ILE A 82 7.81 -7.69 16.97
N LEU A 83 6.56 -7.41 17.36
CA LEU A 83 6.17 -7.24 18.76
C LEU A 83 6.32 -8.55 19.55
N ALA A 84 5.91 -9.68 18.98
CA ALA A 84 6.05 -10.99 19.61
C ALA A 84 7.53 -11.37 19.86
N LEU A 85 8.41 -11.09 18.89
CA LEU A 85 9.85 -11.31 19.04
C LEU A 85 10.47 -10.35 20.06
N PHE A 86 10.03 -9.09 20.09
CA PHE A 86 10.50 -8.11 21.08
C PHE A 86 10.18 -8.57 22.52
N ILE A 87 8.94 -9.00 22.77
CA ILE A 87 8.50 -9.51 24.08
C ILE A 87 9.30 -10.77 24.44
N SER A 88 9.43 -11.74 23.52
CA SER A 88 10.13 -13.01 23.78
C SER A 88 11.63 -12.83 24.01
N GLY A 89 12.28 -11.93 23.26
CA GLY A 89 13.69 -11.58 23.44
C GLY A 89 13.96 -10.78 24.71
N SER A 90 13.00 -9.98 25.18
CA SER A 90 13.13 -9.26 26.45
C SER A 90 13.05 -10.18 27.67
N GLY A 91 12.26 -11.26 27.61
CA GLY A 91 12.14 -12.24 28.71
C GLY A 91 13.34 -13.18 28.86
N THR A 92 14.15 -13.35 27.82
CA THR A 92 15.38 -14.16 27.83
C THR A 92 16.61 -13.39 28.31
N LEU A 93 16.58 -12.04 28.29
CA LEU A 93 17.64 -11.18 28.84
C LEU A 93 17.46 -10.87 30.35
N THR A 94 16.31 -11.21 30.93
CA THR A 94 15.99 -11.02 32.36
C THR A 94 16.19 -12.28 33.22
N ARG A 95 16.65 -13.39 32.64
CA ARG A 95 17.10 -14.60 33.35
C ARG A 95 18.59 -14.79 33.13
#